data_AF-A0A1Q5SUC8-F1
#
_entry.id   AF-A0A1Q5SUC8-F1
#
_cell.length_a   1.000
_cell.length_b   1.000
_cell.length_c   1.000
_cell.angle_alpha   90.00
_cell.angle_beta   90.00
_cell.angle_gamma   90.00
#
_symmetry.space_group_name_H-M   'P 1'
#
loop_
_entity.id
_entity.type
_entity.pdbx_description
1 polymer ?
#
loop_
_entity_poly.entity_id
_entity_poly.type
_entity_poly.pdbx_seq_one_letter_code
_entity_poly.pdbx_strand_id
1 'polypeptide(L)'
;MEPYINDVHAIKSEGVHQIIKRRGYSCSVSRDYRLLIGWLKLLIIMSKTVPEIPMKKFILDSLEPESVGGLKHMDTGINVDKTSGIVSHNGAVYRFDLLFPLDEDGFPKGAS
;
A
#
# COMPACT_ATOMS: atom_id res chain seq x y z
N MET A 1 -20.04 2.09 18.27
CA MET A 1 -19.38 2.55 17.04
C MET A 1 -17.89 2.30 17.22
N GLU A 2 -17.32 1.39 16.46
CA GLU A 2 -15.95 0.92 16.69
C GLU A 2 -14.94 2.01 16.29
N PRO A 3 -13.98 2.38 17.16
CA PRO A 3 -13.01 3.46 16.90
C PRO A 3 -12.24 3.26 15.58
N TYR A 4 -12.04 2.01 15.18
CA TYR A 4 -11.39 1.61 13.93
C TYR A 4 -12.14 2.06 12.66
N ILE A 5 -13.48 2.01 12.67
CA ILE A 5 -14.29 2.43 11.51
C ILE A 5 -14.10 3.93 11.25
N ASN A 6 -14.06 4.73 12.32
CA ASN A 6 -13.81 6.16 12.22
C ASN A 6 -12.41 6.44 11.66
N ASP A 7 -11.40 5.66 12.05
CA ASP A 7 -10.05 5.79 11.49
C ASP A 7 -10.00 5.45 10.00
N VAL A 8 -10.70 4.40 9.56
CA VAL A 8 -10.78 4.06 8.13
C VAL A 8 -11.43 5.19 7.33
N HIS A 9 -12.51 5.80 7.83
CA HIS A 9 -13.16 6.94 7.17
C HIS A 9 -12.25 8.18 7.13
N ALA A 10 -11.57 8.48 8.24
CA ALA A 10 -10.63 9.59 8.32
C ALA A 10 -9.43 9.38 7.37
N ILE A 11 -8.89 8.17 7.28
CA ILE A 11 -7.80 7.83 6.36
C ILE A 11 -8.24 8.00 4.90
N LYS A 12 -9.48 7.60 4.57
CA LYS A 12 -10.02 7.75 3.21
C LYS A 12 -10.21 9.20 2.79
N SER A 13 -10.50 10.11 3.75
CA SER A 13 -10.81 11.52 3.51
C SER A 13 -9.60 12.44 3.64
N GLU A 14 -8.80 12.28 4.70
CA GLU A 14 -7.67 13.16 5.06
C GLU A 14 -6.31 12.59 4.63
N GLY A 15 -6.26 11.28 4.35
CA GLY A 15 -5.05 10.57 3.94
C GLY A 15 -4.30 9.90 5.10
N VAL A 16 -3.62 8.80 4.78
CA VAL A 16 -2.93 7.90 5.74
C VAL A 16 -1.97 8.66 6.66
N HIS A 17 -1.12 9.53 6.09
CA HIS A 17 -0.08 10.23 6.85
C HIS A 17 -0.66 11.17 7.92
N GLN A 18 -1.75 11.88 7.61
CA GLN A 18 -2.35 12.84 8.53
C GLN A 18 -2.94 12.12 9.75
N ILE A 19 -3.65 11.01 9.51
CA ILE A 19 -4.31 10.27 10.58
C ILE A 19 -3.29 9.53 11.46
N ILE A 20 -2.30 8.88 10.86
CA ILE A 20 -1.24 8.18 11.62
C ILE A 20 -0.48 9.16 12.52
N LYS A 21 -0.14 10.35 12.01
CA LYS A 21 0.50 11.42 12.80
C LYS A 21 -0.43 11.93 13.91
N ARG A 22 -1.71 12.19 13.62
CA ARG A 22 -2.70 12.65 14.61
C ARG A 22 -2.92 11.64 15.73
N ARG A 23 -2.87 10.36 15.42
CA ARG A 23 -2.99 9.26 16.39
C ARG A 23 -1.71 9.03 17.21
N GLY A 24 -0.63 9.76 16.92
CA GLY A 24 0.64 9.64 17.63
C GLY A 24 1.32 8.28 17.42
N TYR A 25 0.99 7.58 16.33
CA TYR A 25 1.59 6.28 16.06
C TYR A 25 3.04 6.45 15.60
N SER A 26 3.94 5.73 16.24
CA SER A 26 5.37 5.72 15.96
C SER A 26 5.90 4.30 15.91
N CYS A 27 6.81 4.00 14.99
CA CYS A 27 7.61 2.78 15.03
C CYS A 27 8.99 3.09 15.61
N SER A 28 9.57 2.14 16.34
CA SER A 28 10.95 2.24 16.84
C SER A 28 11.98 2.32 15.70
N VAL A 29 11.63 1.80 14.52
CA VAL A 29 12.45 1.81 13.31
C VAL A 29 11.72 2.59 12.22
N SER A 30 12.40 3.58 11.62
CA SER A 30 11.84 4.41 10.54
C SER A 30 11.43 3.60 9.31
N ARG A 31 12.15 2.51 9.02
CA ARG A 31 11.83 1.56 7.96
C ARG A 31 10.46 0.92 8.17
N ASP A 32 10.17 0.47 9.38
CA ASP A 32 8.91 -0.23 9.69
C ASP A 32 7.73 0.74 9.59
N TYR A 33 7.95 2.01 9.96
CA TYR A 33 6.97 3.08 9.75
C TYR A 33 6.65 3.26 8.28
N ARG A 34 7.66 3.34 7.41
CA ARG A 34 7.45 3.51 5.96
C ARG A 34 6.71 2.32 5.36
N LEU A 35 7.08 1.10 5.75
CA LEU A 35 6.41 -0.12 5.30
C LEU A 35 4.93 -0.13 5.71
N LEU A 36 4.64 0.19 6.97
CA LEU A 36 3.26 0.30 7.44
C LEU A 36 2.45 1.32 6.63
N ILE A 37 2.99 2.52 6.44
CA ILE A 37 2.33 3.57 5.67
C ILE A 37 2.07 3.13 4.24
N GLY A 38 3.05 2.47 3.60
CA GLY A 38 2.92 1.93 2.25
C GLY A 38 1.77 0.92 2.16
N TRP A 39 1.72 -0.04 3.09
CA TRP A 39 0.66 -1.05 3.15
C TRP A 39 -0.71 -0.43 3.38
N LEU A 40 -0.83 0.54 4.27
CA LEU A 40 -2.09 1.25 4.51
C LEU A 40 -2.56 2.02 3.27
N LYS A 41 -1.65 2.71 2.56
CA LYS A 41 -2.01 3.37 1.29
C LYS A 41 -2.47 2.36 0.24
N LEU A 42 -1.77 1.25 0.10
CA LEU A 42 -2.14 0.19 -0.84
C LEU A 42 -3.53 -0.39 -0.51
N LEU A 43 -3.81 -0.68 0.76
CA LEU A 43 -5.14 -1.15 1.21
C LEU A 43 -6.26 -0.16 0.84
N ILE A 44 -6.01 1.13 1.01
CA ILE A 44 -6.99 2.17 0.64
C ILE A 44 -7.19 2.21 -0.88
N ILE A 45 -6.13 2.13 -1.68
CA ILE A 45 -6.23 2.06 -3.15
C ILE A 45 -7.03 0.83 -3.55
N MET A 46 -6.70 -0.34 -3.02
CA MET A 46 -7.42 -1.59 -3.29
C MET A 46 -8.89 -1.50 -2.89
N SER A 47 -9.21 -0.80 -1.80
CA SER A 47 -10.61 -0.56 -1.41
C SER A 47 -11.41 0.29 -2.39
N LYS A 48 -10.73 1.08 -3.22
CA LYS A 48 -11.33 1.92 -4.27
C LYS A 48 -11.39 1.22 -5.63
N THR A 49 -10.39 0.39 -5.95
CA THR A 49 -10.26 -0.23 -7.27
C THR A 49 -10.85 -1.64 -7.35
N VAL A 50 -10.82 -2.40 -6.25
CA VAL A 50 -11.27 -3.80 -6.21
C VAL A 50 -12.43 -3.95 -5.21
N PRO A 51 -13.70 -3.98 -5.67
CA PRO A 51 -14.86 -4.05 -4.78
C PRO A 51 -14.98 -5.42 -4.11
N GLU A 52 -14.58 -6.49 -4.79
CA GLU A 52 -14.69 -7.86 -4.30
C GLU A 52 -13.64 -8.16 -3.22
N ILE A 53 -14.10 -8.53 -2.03
CA ILE A 53 -13.24 -8.87 -0.89
C ILE A 53 -12.31 -10.06 -1.19
N PRO A 54 -12.79 -11.19 -1.76
CA PRO A 54 -11.92 -12.33 -2.04
C PRO A 54 -10.78 -11.97 -3.01
N MET A 55 -11.11 -11.19 -4.05
CA MET A 55 -10.15 -10.74 -5.05
C MET A 55 -9.11 -9.78 -4.46
N LYS A 56 -9.55 -8.85 -3.62
CA LYS A 56 -8.65 -7.95 -2.89
C LYS A 56 -7.66 -8.70 -2.03
N LYS A 57 -8.15 -9.71 -1.29
CA LYS A 57 -7.30 -10.58 -0.48
C LYS A 57 -6.28 -11.32 -1.37
N PHE A 58 -6.73 -11.94 -2.45
CA PHE A 58 -5.85 -12.63 -3.39
C PHE A 58 -4.72 -11.73 -3.94
N ILE A 59 -5.06 -10.50 -4.33
CA ILE A 59 -4.07 -9.52 -4.82
C ILE A 59 -3.07 -9.15 -3.72
N LEU A 60 -3.53 -8.89 -2.49
CA LEU A 60 -2.67 -8.52 -1.38
C LEU A 60 -1.75 -9.67 -0.95
N ASP A 61 -2.29 -10.89 -0.85
CA ASP A 61 -1.54 -12.10 -0.53
C ASP A 61 -0.47 -12.37 -1.61
N SER A 62 -0.78 -12.08 -2.89
CA SER A 62 0.19 -12.18 -3.99
C SER A 62 1.31 -11.13 -3.94
N LEU A 63 1.10 -10.02 -3.23
CA LEU A 63 2.08 -8.94 -3.08
C LEU A 63 2.95 -9.09 -1.81
N GLU A 64 2.50 -9.90 -0.85
CA GLU A 64 3.17 -10.18 0.42
C GLU A 64 4.59 -10.76 0.29
N PRO A 65 4.91 -11.66 -0.66
CA PRO A 65 6.27 -12.16 -0.81
C PRO A 65 7.29 -11.02 -0.97
N GLU A 66 8.47 -11.18 -0.35
CA GLU A 66 9.56 -10.18 -0.36
C GLU A 66 10.21 -9.97 -1.75
N SER A 67 9.67 -10.59 -2.80
CA SER A 67 10.17 -10.40 -4.16
C SER A 67 9.99 -8.95 -4.62
N VAL A 68 11.07 -8.40 -5.18
CA VAL A 68 11.07 -7.16 -5.94
C VAL A 68 10.27 -7.41 -7.23
N GLY A 69 9.27 -6.57 -7.50
CA GLY A 69 8.44 -6.72 -8.70
C GLY A 69 7.05 -6.11 -8.55
N GLY A 70 6.10 -6.68 -9.28
CA GLY A 70 4.72 -6.20 -9.31
C GLY A 70 3.74 -7.32 -9.59
N LEU A 71 2.45 -6.99 -9.51
CA LEU A 71 1.35 -7.89 -9.87
C LEU A 71 0.56 -7.25 -11.00
N LYS A 72 0.42 -7.97 -12.11
CA LYS A 72 -0.56 -7.64 -13.15
C LYS A 72 -1.65 -8.69 -13.14
N HIS A 73 -2.85 -8.31 -12.73
CA HIS A 73 -4.00 -9.20 -12.68
C HIS A 73 -4.97 -8.83 -13.80
N MET A 74 -5.04 -9.68 -14.82
CA MET A 74 -5.72 -9.37 -16.09
C MET A 74 -7.24 -9.23 -15.91
N ASP A 75 -7.86 -10.07 -15.08
CA ASP A 75 -9.32 -10.11 -14.92
C ASP A 75 -9.88 -8.85 -14.25
N THR A 76 -9.09 -8.23 -13.37
CA THR A 76 -9.45 -6.97 -12.73
C THR A 76 -8.88 -5.76 -13.45
N GLY A 77 -7.98 -5.94 -14.43
CA GLY A 77 -7.26 -4.86 -15.08
C GLY A 77 -6.34 -4.06 -14.14
N ILE A 78 -6.03 -4.60 -12.95
CA ILE A 78 -5.15 -3.93 -11.99
C ILE A 78 -3.70 -4.32 -12.25
N ASN A 79 -2.83 -3.32 -12.16
CA ASN A 79 -1.39 -3.50 -12.23
C ASN A 79 -0.73 -2.74 -11.08
N VAL A 80 -0.06 -3.48 -10.21
CA VAL A 80 0.65 -2.97 -9.03
C VAL A 80 2.14 -3.12 -9.30
N ASP A 81 2.86 -2.01 -9.30
CA ASP A 81 4.30 -1.97 -9.38
C ASP A 81 4.84 -1.61 -7.99
N LYS A 82 5.38 -2.60 -7.27
CA LYS A 82 5.95 -2.36 -5.93
C LYS A 82 7.20 -1.50 -6.04
N THR A 83 7.96 -1.63 -7.15
CA THR A 83 9.23 -0.93 -7.39
C THR A 83 9.08 0.57 -7.54
N SER A 84 8.05 1.02 -8.25
CA SER A 84 7.76 2.45 -8.42
C SER A 84 6.71 2.97 -7.44
N GLY A 85 6.06 2.08 -6.66
CA GLY A 85 4.98 2.46 -5.75
C GLY A 85 3.73 2.91 -6.49
N ILE A 86 3.44 2.28 -7.64
CA ILE A 86 2.33 2.66 -8.53
C ILE A 86 1.28 1.56 -8.58
N VAL A 87 0.00 1.95 -8.48
CA VAL A 87 -1.13 1.10 -8.87
C VAL A 87 -1.81 1.75 -10.05
N SER A 88 -2.05 0.98 -11.11
CA SER A 88 -2.80 1.39 -12.29
C SER A 88 -4.03 0.51 -12.46
N HIS A 89 -5.17 1.11 -12.75
CA HIS A 89 -6.45 0.42 -12.93
C HIS A 89 -7.37 1.27 -13.81
N ASN A 90 -7.84 0.71 -14.94
CA ASN A 90 -8.76 1.38 -15.88
C ASN A 90 -8.32 2.81 -16.27
N GLY A 91 -7.02 3.00 -16.53
CA GLY A 91 -6.45 4.31 -16.91
C GLY A 91 -6.19 5.27 -15.74
N ALA A 92 -6.66 4.97 -14.53
CA ALA A 92 -6.32 5.72 -13.33
C ALA A 92 -4.98 5.24 -12.74
N VAL A 93 -4.21 6.19 -12.20
CA VAL A 93 -2.91 5.94 -11.58
C VAL A 93 -2.93 6.43 -10.13
N TYR A 94 -2.54 5.56 -9.21
CA TYR A 94 -2.45 5.81 -7.78
C TYR A 94 -1.02 5.57 -7.30
N ARG A 95 -0.61 6.26 -6.23
CA ARG A 95 0.74 6.16 -5.66
C ARG A 95 0.71 5.72 -4.20
N PHE A 96 1.65 4.87 -3.81
CA PHE A 96 1.89 4.44 -2.43
C PHE A 96 3.40 4.43 -2.13
N ASP A 97 3.76 4.37 -0.84
CA ASP A 97 5.16 4.28 -0.42
C ASP A 97 5.71 2.87 -0.68
N LEU A 98 6.99 2.79 -1.02
CA LEU A 98 7.63 1.54 -1.42
C LEU A 98 7.54 0.48 -0.30
N LEU A 99 7.18 -0.74 -0.70
CA LEU A 99 6.91 -1.87 0.21
C LEU A 99 8.13 -2.76 0.48
N PHE A 100 9.33 -2.27 0.19
CA PHE A 100 10.58 -3.00 0.45
C PHE A 100 11.62 -2.10 1.13
N PRO A 101 12.65 -2.71 1.76
CA PRO A 101 13.78 -1.98 2.28
C PRO A 101 14.49 -1.25 1.13
N LEU A 102 14.78 0.02 1.35
CA LEU A 102 15.64 0.79 0.46
C LEU A 102 17.06 0.77 1.02
N ASP A 103 18.06 0.81 0.15
CA ASP A 103 19.42 1.15 0.51
C ASP A 103 19.56 2.66 0.79
N GLU A 104 20.78 3.09 1.07
CA GLU A 104 21.09 4.50 1.38
C GLU A 104 20.83 5.44 0.19
N ASP A 105 20.86 4.88 -1.02
CA ASP A 105 20.65 5.58 -2.29
C ASP A 105 19.17 5.59 -2.72
N GLY A 106 18.29 4.91 -1.98
CA GLY A 106 16.86 4.88 -2.26
C GLY A 106 16.42 3.78 -3.22
N PHE A 107 17.28 2.79 -3.50
CA PHE A 107 16.98 1.64 -4.36
C PHE A 107 16.53 0.41 -3.57
N PRO A 108 15.74 -0.51 -4.17
CA PRO A 108 15.36 -1.76 -3.53
C PRO A 108 16.58 -2.60 -3.14
N LYS A 109 16.72 -2.97 -1.86
CA LYS A 109 17.73 -3.94 -1.43
C LYS A 109 17.43 -5.31 -2.05
N GLY A 110 18.35 -5.87 -2.82
CA GLY A 110 18.25 -7.23 -3.38
C GLY A 110 17.78 -7.32 -4.84
N ALA A 111 17.79 -6.21 -5.60
CA ALA A 111 17.48 -6.20 -7.04
C ALA A 111 18.68 -6.55 -7.95
N SER A 112 19.64 -7.34 -7.45
CA SER A 112 20.82 -7.81 -8.19
C SER A 112 20.54 -9.08 -8.98
#